data_AF-A0A433Y5A8-F1
#
_entry.id   AF-A0A433Y5A8-F1
#
_cell.length_a   1.000
_cell.length_b   1.000
_cell.length_c   1.000
_cell.angle_alpha   90.00
_cell.angle_beta   90.00
_cell.angle_gamma   90.00
#
_symmetry.space_group_name_H-M   'P 1'
#
loop_
_entity.id
_entity.type
_entity.pdbx_description
1 polymer ?
#
loop_
_entity_poly.entity_id
_entity_poly.type
_entity_poly.pdbx_seq_one_letter_code
_entity_poly.pdbx_strand_id
1 'polypeptide(L)'
;MSSFISEENLRFSSWQAFERVVSRLLAHEGFEGIRLVGQSGDRGADVLAQRFGKRWLFQMKHWKNKVGLDVADQTLEALRIYRAQVPVIVALSGFDDKLKEHQIALLSRGVPLQLWETKDLIIKAERLPEMCVVDRNPREYQEQAIRSTIQAYNEGKNKALVVMATGLGKTFVACETVKRINAVSPTRILVIAHTNELVYQIEKAFWPFLSKHQETTVWNGYEQLSQERLEKSSAVFACLNTIADYIQRGKELPHFDLIIIDECHHVGGQMYKAILDDTLAGSEKGPFLLGLTATPWRPDDIDLTDYFGEPLVRVDIVTGLRNGFLSNVDYRMYTDNINWGALGDLKGKNFSPRQINRTLFITEWDDAVVFELKRVWQEQHKPRAIVFCGTIDHAVTMRDRINSLGFCNASALYSQTSTGRTMDPAERNRILCDFQDGVIDVLCAVDILNEGVDVPDVNIIVFQRVTHSRRIFIQQLGRGLRLSKDKEKVIVLDFVSDIRRFAAGIDLKDSLSEEGPAPGNPVRISLQHKVTFRKAGGEDPKTETFLRQWLEDVAAVEGAGEDTSVLKFPPELQGGRK
;
A
#
# COMPACT_ATOMS: atom_id res chain seq x y z
N MET A 1 -8.26 4.45 -33.97
CA MET A 1 -7.89 3.30 -33.12
C MET A 1 -9.12 2.91 -32.31
N SER A 2 -9.36 1.62 -32.08
CA SER A 2 -10.46 1.18 -31.20
C SER A 2 -10.16 1.59 -29.76
N SER A 3 -11.21 1.83 -28.96
CA SER A 3 -11.05 2.03 -27.53
C SER A 3 -10.49 0.76 -26.85
N PHE A 4 -9.97 0.87 -25.63
CA PHE A 4 -9.56 -0.27 -24.80
C PHE A 4 -10.72 -1.23 -24.52
N ILE A 5 -11.97 -0.76 -24.70
CA ILE A 5 -13.17 -1.58 -24.78
C ILE A 5 -13.54 -1.82 -26.24
N SER A 6 -13.49 -3.08 -26.65
CA SER A 6 -13.99 -3.57 -27.93
C SER A 6 -14.74 -4.89 -27.73
N GLU A 7 -15.61 -5.27 -28.67
CA GLU A 7 -16.34 -6.53 -28.58
C GLU A 7 -15.40 -7.74 -28.56
N GLU A 8 -14.35 -7.71 -29.38
CA GLU A 8 -13.31 -8.75 -29.41
C GLU A 8 -12.62 -8.87 -28.05
N ASN A 9 -12.14 -7.75 -27.49
CA ASN A 9 -11.44 -7.75 -26.21
C ASN A 9 -12.33 -8.25 -25.07
N LEU A 10 -13.58 -7.79 -24.99
CA LEU A 10 -14.49 -8.24 -23.94
C LEU A 10 -14.79 -9.74 -24.07
N ARG A 11 -15.04 -10.25 -25.29
CA ARG A 11 -15.38 -11.67 -25.50
C ARG A 11 -14.23 -12.63 -25.23
N PHE A 12 -13.01 -12.29 -25.60
CA PHE A 12 -11.83 -13.16 -25.45
C PHE A 12 -11.08 -12.96 -24.13
N SER A 13 -11.46 -11.96 -23.34
CA SER A 13 -10.92 -11.74 -21.99
C SER A 13 -11.39 -12.79 -20.97
N SER A 14 -10.63 -12.95 -19.89
CA SER A 14 -11.09 -13.66 -18.70
C SER A 14 -12.20 -12.86 -17.99
N TRP A 15 -12.95 -13.50 -17.09
CA TRP A 15 -13.95 -12.81 -16.28
C TRP A 15 -13.30 -11.73 -15.38
N GLN A 16 -12.10 -11.97 -14.85
CA GLN A 16 -11.35 -10.98 -14.07
C GLN A 16 -10.93 -9.78 -14.93
N ALA A 17 -10.48 -10.03 -16.15
CA ALA A 17 -10.12 -8.97 -17.09
C ALA A 17 -11.35 -8.15 -17.50
N PHE A 18 -12.51 -8.80 -17.69
CA PHE A 18 -13.77 -8.12 -17.92
C PHE A 18 -14.10 -7.15 -16.76
N GLU A 19 -13.98 -7.59 -15.51
CA GLU A 19 -14.24 -6.75 -14.34
C GLU A 19 -13.30 -5.55 -14.23
N ARG A 20 -12.01 -5.74 -14.52
CA ARG A 20 -11.02 -4.65 -14.52
C ARG A 20 -11.26 -3.64 -15.63
N VAL A 21 -11.59 -4.11 -16.85
CA VAL A 21 -11.88 -3.23 -17.99
C VAL A 21 -13.10 -2.36 -17.70
N VAL A 22 -14.16 -2.93 -17.12
CA VAL A 22 -15.32 -2.15 -16.68
C VAL A 22 -14.95 -1.21 -15.53
N SER A 23 -14.14 -1.65 -14.57
CA SER A 23 -13.65 -0.79 -13.48
C SER A 23 -12.85 0.41 -14.00
N ARG A 24 -12.03 0.22 -15.03
CA ARG A 24 -11.33 1.32 -15.70
C ARG A 24 -12.30 2.29 -16.37
N LEU A 25 -13.33 1.78 -17.05
CA LEU A 25 -14.39 2.63 -17.60
C LEU A 25 -15.05 3.49 -16.51
N LEU A 26 -15.36 2.91 -15.33
CA LEU A 26 -15.91 3.65 -14.20
C LEU A 26 -14.95 4.78 -13.74
N ALA A 27 -13.64 4.51 -13.68
CA ALA A 27 -12.66 5.53 -13.32
C ALA A 27 -12.68 6.70 -14.31
N HIS A 28 -12.74 6.43 -15.62
CA HIS A 28 -12.87 7.46 -16.65
C HIS A 28 -14.20 8.21 -16.60
N GLU A 29 -15.29 7.56 -16.18
CA GLU A 29 -16.60 8.21 -15.97
C GLU A 29 -16.66 9.05 -14.67
N GLY A 30 -15.56 9.11 -13.90
CA GLY A 30 -15.48 9.90 -12.67
C GLY A 30 -16.08 9.22 -11.45
N PHE A 31 -16.14 7.88 -11.44
CA PHE A 31 -16.40 7.15 -10.20
C PHE A 31 -15.16 7.17 -9.30
N GLU A 32 -15.39 7.32 -8.01
CA GLU A 32 -14.36 7.30 -6.97
C GLU A 32 -14.44 6.00 -6.16
N GLY A 33 -13.40 5.70 -5.39
CA GLY A 33 -13.40 4.56 -4.47
C GLY A 33 -13.66 3.19 -5.09
N ILE A 34 -13.38 3.02 -6.39
CA ILE A 34 -13.62 1.78 -7.13
C ILE A 34 -12.86 0.63 -6.46
N ARG A 35 -13.54 -0.46 -6.11
CA ARG A 35 -12.95 -1.62 -5.46
C ARG A 35 -13.49 -2.89 -6.12
N LEU A 36 -12.58 -3.71 -6.62
CA LEU A 36 -12.87 -5.07 -7.04
C LEU A 36 -13.07 -5.92 -5.79
N VAL A 37 -14.24 -6.54 -5.67
CA VAL A 37 -14.66 -7.37 -4.55
C VAL A 37 -15.03 -8.79 -4.98
N GLY A 38 -15.10 -9.04 -6.29
CA GLY A 38 -15.38 -10.34 -6.90
C GLY A 38 -14.36 -11.40 -6.51
N GLN A 39 -14.84 -12.48 -5.91
CA GLN A 39 -14.11 -13.69 -5.55
C GLN A 39 -15.10 -14.76 -5.09
N SER A 40 -14.69 -16.03 -5.02
CA SER A 40 -15.57 -17.08 -4.51
C SER A 40 -16.18 -16.71 -3.14
N GLY A 41 -17.52 -16.60 -3.08
CA GLY A 41 -18.23 -16.18 -1.88
C GLY A 41 -18.52 -14.67 -1.77
N ASP A 42 -18.35 -13.90 -2.84
CA ASP A 42 -18.66 -12.46 -2.91
C ASP A 42 -20.16 -12.09 -2.79
N ARG A 43 -21.04 -13.10 -2.82
CA ARG A 43 -22.50 -13.00 -2.73
C ARG A 43 -23.11 -12.06 -3.77
N GLY A 44 -22.51 -11.99 -4.96
CA GLY A 44 -23.05 -11.27 -6.11
C GLY A 44 -22.67 -9.79 -6.21
N ALA A 45 -21.61 -9.36 -5.54
CA ALA A 45 -20.96 -8.08 -5.83
C ALA A 45 -19.58 -8.33 -6.44
N ASP A 46 -19.29 -7.70 -7.57
CA ASP A 46 -18.00 -7.84 -8.25
C ASP A 46 -17.19 -6.54 -8.14
N VAL A 47 -17.86 -5.38 -8.26
CA VAL A 47 -17.25 -4.06 -8.06
C VAL A 47 -18.13 -3.16 -7.20
N LEU A 48 -17.50 -2.43 -6.29
CA LEU A 48 -18.09 -1.30 -5.57
C LEU A 48 -17.45 -0.01 -6.03
N ALA A 49 -18.24 1.06 -6.16
CA ALA A 49 -17.72 2.38 -6.47
C ALA A 49 -18.61 3.48 -5.87
N GLN A 50 -18.11 4.71 -5.84
CA GLN A 50 -18.88 5.87 -5.40
C GLN A 50 -19.05 6.87 -6.53
N ARG A 51 -20.25 7.44 -6.63
CA ARG A 51 -20.52 8.58 -7.51
C ARG A 51 -21.72 9.36 -7.02
N PHE A 52 -21.61 10.68 -6.99
CA PHE A 52 -22.67 11.59 -6.54
C PHE A 52 -23.18 11.28 -5.12
N GLY A 53 -22.26 10.95 -4.20
CA GLY A 53 -22.58 10.63 -2.80
C GLY A 53 -23.33 9.31 -2.59
N LYS A 54 -23.42 8.46 -3.62
CA LYS A 54 -24.02 7.12 -3.53
C LYS A 54 -22.97 6.05 -3.75
N ARG A 55 -23.10 4.93 -3.04
CA ARG A 55 -22.36 3.69 -3.27
C ARG A 55 -23.11 2.87 -4.32
N TRP A 56 -22.40 2.55 -5.39
CA TRP A 56 -22.84 1.75 -6.51
C TRP A 56 -22.28 0.34 -6.37
N LEU A 57 -23.09 -0.65 -6.69
CA LEU A 57 -22.73 -2.05 -6.70
C LEU A 57 -22.91 -2.60 -8.10
N PHE A 58 -21.86 -3.16 -8.66
CA PHE A 58 -21.85 -3.76 -9.98
C PHE A 58 -21.69 -5.27 -9.82
N GLN A 59 -22.64 -6.00 -10.38
CA GLN A 59 -22.53 -7.44 -10.59
C GLN A 59 -22.26 -7.71 -12.07
N MET A 60 -21.16 -8.39 -12.39
CA MET A 60 -20.62 -8.57 -13.73
C MET A 60 -20.71 -10.04 -14.15
N LYS A 61 -21.36 -10.29 -15.29
CA LYS A 61 -21.57 -11.62 -15.84
C LYS A 61 -20.91 -11.76 -17.20
N HIS A 62 -19.73 -12.38 -17.19
CA HIS A 62 -19.01 -12.82 -18.38
C HIS A 62 -19.55 -14.18 -18.87
N TRP A 63 -20.85 -14.24 -19.16
CA TRP A 63 -21.53 -15.45 -19.60
C TRP A 63 -21.82 -15.42 -21.09
N LYS A 64 -21.78 -16.59 -21.74
CA LYS A 64 -22.18 -16.74 -23.15
C LYS A 64 -23.70 -16.62 -23.33
N ASN A 65 -24.48 -16.98 -22.31
CA ASN A 65 -25.93 -16.89 -22.31
C ASN A 65 -26.40 -15.57 -21.71
N LYS A 66 -27.64 -15.19 -22.05
CA LYS A 66 -28.30 -14.02 -21.45
C LYS A 66 -28.48 -14.20 -19.94
N VAL A 67 -28.35 -13.10 -19.22
CA VAL A 67 -28.55 -13.03 -17.77
C VAL A 67 -30.05 -12.94 -17.46
N GLY A 68 -30.49 -13.74 -16.48
CA GLY A 68 -31.88 -13.84 -16.04
C GLY A 68 -32.14 -13.27 -14.65
N LEU A 69 -33.35 -13.53 -14.15
CA LEU A 69 -33.87 -12.98 -12.89
C LEU A 69 -33.08 -13.38 -11.63
N ASP A 70 -32.51 -14.57 -11.62
CA ASP A 70 -31.74 -15.10 -10.48
C ASP A 70 -30.56 -14.19 -10.11
N VAL A 71 -29.95 -13.55 -11.10
CA VAL A 71 -28.85 -12.61 -10.89
C VAL A 71 -29.36 -11.33 -10.24
N ALA A 72 -30.56 -10.83 -10.59
CA ALA A 72 -31.11 -9.64 -9.94
C ALA A 72 -31.39 -9.87 -8.46
N ASP A 73 -31.94 -11.03 -8.09
CA ASP A 73 -32.18 -11.36 -6.68
C ASP A 73 -30.86 -11.40 -5.89
N GLN A 74 -29.80 -11.97 -6.47
CA GLN A 74 -28.44 -11.94 -5.89
C GLN A 74 -27.90 -10.52 -5.76
N THR A 75 -28.06 -9.68 -6.80
CA THR A 75 -27.61 -8.27 -6.76
C THR A 75 -28.31 -7.51 -5.62
N LEU A 76 -29.61 -7.76 -5.40
CA LEU A 76 -30.39 -7.10 -4.35
C LEU A 76 -30.00 -7.58 -2.95
N GLU A 77 -29.62 -8.84 -2.78
CA GLU A 77 -29.04 -9.34 -1.53
C GLU A 77 -27.69 -8.67 -1.26
N ALA A 78 -26.82 -8.62 -2.28
CA ALA A 78 -25.53 -7.95 -2.21
C ALA A 78 -25.68 -6.46 -1.85
N LEU A 79 -26.68 -5.79 -2.42
CA LEU A 79 -27.00 -4.39 -2.14
C LEU A 79 -27.23 -4.14 -0.64
N ARG A 80 -27.89 -5.08 0.05
CA ARG A 80 -28.12 -5.01 1.51
C ARG A 80 -26.83 -5.26 2.30
N ILE A 81 -26.04 -6.25 1.92
CA ILE A 81 -24.78 -6.61 2.60
C ILE A 81 -23.79 -5.45 2.54
N TYR A 82 -23.60 -4.88 1.35
CA TYR A 82 -22.66 -3.79 1.10
C TYR A 82 -23.27 -2.41 1.30
N ARG A 83 -24.52 -2.30 1.78
CA ARG A 83 -25.21 -1.02 2.04
C ARG A 83 -25.13 -0.04 0.87
N ALA A 84 -25.20 -0.57 -0.35
CA ALA A 84 -25.16 0.22 -1.57
C ALA A 84 -26.55 0.74 -1.92
N GLN A 85 -26.64 1.79 -2.74
CA GLN A 85 -27.91 2.43 -3.12
C GLN A 85 -28.26 2.23 -4.59
N VAL A 86 -27.28 1.93 -5.44
CA VAL A 86 -27.50 1.79 -6.88
C VAL A 86 -26.95 0.45 -7.36
N PRO A 87 -27.83 -0.54 -7.64
CA PRO A 87 -27.42 -1.80 -8.24
C PRO A 87 -27.28 -1.66 -9.76
N VAL A 88 -26.22 -2.26 -10.30
CA VAL A 88 -25.95 -2.36 -11.74
C VAL A 88 -25.60 -3.80 -12.06
N ILE A 89 -26.23 -4.37 -13.07
CA ILE A 89 -25.83 -5.66 -13.64
C ILE A 89 -25.19 -5.39 -14.99
N VAL A 90 -23.97 -5.89 -15.18
CA VAL A 90 -23.20 -5.79 -16.41
C VAL A 90 -23.12 -7.16 -17.05
N ALA A 91 -23.54 -7.33 -18.30
CA ALA A 91 -23.60 -8.63 -18.96
C ALA A 91 -22.91 -8.62 -20.33
N LEU A 92 -22.05 -9.62 -20.57
CA LEU A 92 -21.40 -9.81 -21.87
C LEU A 92 -22.43 -10.09 -22.98
N SER A 93 -23.33 -11.05 -22.75
CA SER A 93 -24.33 -11.51 -23.72
C SER A 93 -25.72 -10.86 -23.56
N GLY A 94 -25.84 -9.83 -22.72
CA GLY A 94 -27.10 -9.12 -22.47
C GLY A 94 -28.09 -9.86 -21.57
N PHE A 95 -29.36 -9.44 -21.65
CA PHE A 95 -30.39 -9.76 -20.66
C PHE A 95 -31.63 -10.40 -21.31
N ASP A 96 -32.27 -11.31 -20.60
CA ASP A 96 -33.57 -11.85 -20.99
C ASP A 96 -34.72 -10.84 -20.77
N ASP A 97 -35.88 -11.11 -21.37
CA ASP A 97 -37.01 -10.17 -21.32
C ASP A 97 -37.66 -10.12 -19.93
N LYS A 98 -37.64 -11.22 -19.18
CA LYS A 98 -38.17 -11.29 -17.81
C LYS A 98 -37.42 -10.37 -16.87
N LEU A 99 -36.10 -10.32 -16.97
CA LEU A 99 -35.25 -9.43 -16.18
C LEU A 99 -35.51 -7.96 -16.52
N LYS A 100 -35.72 -7.63 -17.80
CA LYS A 100 -36.07 -6.25 -18.22
C LYS A 100 -37.43 -5.82 -17.67
N GLU A 101 -38.42 -6.69 -17.71
CA GLU A 101 -39.73 -6.43 -17.09
C GLU A 101 -39.60 -6.24 -15.57
N HIS A 102 -38.78 -7.06 -14.92
CA HIS A 102 -38.52 -6.95 -13.48
C HIS A 102 -37.77 -5.67 -13.12
N GLN A 103 -36.83 -5.21 -13.94
CA GLN A 103 -36.15 -3.92 -13.77
C GLN A 103 -37.16 -2.75 -13.70
N ILE A 104 -38.15 -2.74 -14.60
CA ILE A 104 -39.21 -1.72 -14.61
C ILE A 104 -40.06 -1.81 -13.32
N ALA A 105 -40.37 -3.02 -12.87
CA ALA A 105 -41.09 -3.24 -11.62
C ALA A 105 -40.29 -2.84 -10.37
N LEU A 106 -38.97 -3.00 -10.36
CA LEU A 106 -38.09 -2.53 -9.28
C LEU A 106 -38.02 -1.00 -9.24
N LEU A 107 -37.94 -0.36 -10.41
CA LEU A 107 -37.90 1.09 -10.52
C LEU A 107 -39.16 1.74 -9.95
N SER A 108 -40.35 1.16 -10.19
CA SER A 108 -41.61 1.65 -9.61
C SER A 108 -41.69 1.49 -8.08
N ARG A 109 -40.85 0.61 -7.51
CA ARG A 109 -40.69 0.42 -6.06
C ARG A 109 -39.52 1.23 -5.48
N GLY A 110 -38.91 2.10 -6.27
CA GLY A 110 -37.81 2.97 -5.84
C GLY A 110 -36.43 2.31 -5.83
N VAL A 111 -36.26 1.13 -6.44
CA VAL A 111 -34.97 0.46 -6.59
C VAL A 111 -34.44 0.70 -8.01
N PRO A 112 -33.40 1.56 -8.19
CA PRO A 112 -32.97 1.99 -9.52
C PRO A 112 -31.96 1.00 -10.14
N LEU A 113 -32.38 -0.25 -10.38
CA LEU A 113 -31.55 -1.26 -11.04
C LEU A 113 -31.18 -0.81 -12.47
N GLN A 114 -29.89 -0.82 -12.79
CA GLN A 114 -29.39 -0.58 -14.14
C GLN A 114 -28.89 -1.87 -14.79
N LEU A 115 -29.10 -1.98 -16.09
CA LEU A 115 -28.65 -3.11 -16.91
C LEU A 115 -27.73 -2.58 -18.00
N TRP A 116 -26.46 -3.01 -18.01
CA TRP A 116 -25.46 -2.60 -19.00
C TRP A 116 -25.00 -3.83 -19.79
N GLU A 117 -25.15 -3.80 -21.11
CA GLU A 117 -24.67 -4.85 -22.01
C GLU A 117 -23.46 -4.37 -22.83
N THR A 118 -22.81 -5.29 -23.55
CA THR A 118 -21.58 -5.00 -24.33
C THR A 118 -21.69 -3.75 -25.21
N LYS A 119 -22.84 -3.54 -25.88
CA LYS A 119 -23.08 -2.34 -26.70
C LYS A 119 -23.05 -1.05 -25.87
N ASP A 120 -23.57 -1.07 -24.64
CA ASP A 120 -23.59 0.10 -23.76
C ASP A 120 -22.17 0.43 -23.29
N LEU A 121 -21.37 -0.60 -22.98
CA LEU A 121 -19.96 -0.43 -22.61
C LEU A 121 -19.16 0.20 -23.76
N ILE A 122 -19.37 -0.26 -25.00
CA ILE A 122 -18.70 0.30 -26.19
C ILE A 122 -19.11 1.76 -26.40
N ILE A 123 -20.41 2.08 -26.38
CA ILE A 123 -20.91 3.45 -26.53
C ILE A 123 -20.35 4.37 -25.44
N LYS A 124 -20.29 3.90 -24.20
CA LYS A 124 -19.67 4.63 -23.09
C LYS A 124 -18.17 4.87 -23.34
N ALA A 125 -17.46 3.85 -23.79
CA ALA A 125 -16.02 3.91 -24.05
C ALA A 125 -15.65 4.84 -25.21
N GLU A 126 -16.48 4.92 -26.26
CA GLU A 126 -16.29 5.83 -27.40
C GLU A 126 -16.41 7.30 -26.99
N ARG A 127 -17.33 7.59 -26.05
CA ARG A 127 -17.59 8.93 -25.51
C ARG A 127 -16.54 9.41 -24.51
N LEU A 128 -15.60 8.55 -24.12
CA LEU A 128 -14.54 8.95 -23.20
C LEU A 128 -13.61 10.00 -23.83
N PRO A 129 -13.09 10.94 -23.02
CA PRO A 129 -11.97 11.77 -23.44
C PRO A 129 -10.73 10.91 -23.73
N GLU A 130 -9.77 11.44 -24.50
CA GLU A 130 -8.55 10.72 -24.88
C GLU A 130 -7.77 10.24 -23.65
N MET A 131 -7.65 11.11 -22.65
CA MET A 131 -7.00 10.82 -21.37
C MET A 131 -8.04 10.96 -20.25
N CYS A 132 -7.86 10.20 -19.17
CA CYS A 132 -8.59 10.45 -17.94
C CYS A 132 -8.27 11.86 -17.43
N VAL A 133 -9.26 12.58 -16.92
CA VAL A 133 -9.02 13.86 -16.24
C VAL A 133 -8.43 13.54 -14.86
N VAL A 134 -7.14 13.82 -14.68
CA VAL A 134 -6.44 13.64 -13.41
C VAL A 134 -6.02 15.01 -12.90
N ASP A 135 -6.68 15.50 -11.86
CA ASP A 135 -6.30 16.74 -11.19
C ASP A 135 -5.17 16.50 -10.18
N ARG A 136 -4.03 15.99 -10.65
CA ARG A 136 -2.82 15.80 -9.83
C ARG A 136 -1.57 16.11 -10.63
N ASN A 137 -1.01 17.29 -10.36
CA ASN A 137 0.33 17.63 -10.81
C ASN A 137 1.39 16.95 -9.92
N PRO A 138 2.55 16.55 -10.47
CA PRO A 138 3.67 16.08 -9.68
C PRO A 138 4.13 17.17 -8.70
N ARG A 139 4.52 16.75 -7.50
CA ARG A 139 5.26 17.61 -6.56
C ARG A 139 6.69 17.80 -7.05
N GLU A 140 7.38 18.81 -6.55
CA GLU A 140 8.75 19.16 -6.99
C GLU A 140 9.72 17.98 -6.99
N TYR A 141 9.79 17.22 -5.89
CA TYR A 141 10.66 16.05 -5.80
C TYR A 141 10.23 14.89 -6.71
N GLN A 142 8.93 14.78 -7.00
CA GLN A 142 8.41 13.79 -7.97
C GLN A 142 8.78 14.22 -9.39
N GLU A 143 8.63 15.51 -9.69
CA GLU A 143 9.02 16.10 -10.97
C GLU A 143 10.52 15.93 -11.22
N GLN A 144 11.35 16.12 -10.21
CA GLN A 144 12.78 15.84 -10.30
C GLN A 144 13.04 14.38 -10.67
N ALA A 145 12.43 13.42 -9.95
CA ALA A 145 12.57 12.00 -10.25
C ALA A 145 12.09 11.63 -11.67
N ILE A 146 10.97 12.18 -12.10
CA ILE A 146 10.41 11.99 -13.44
C ILE A 146 11.38 12.54 -14.49
N ARG A 147 11.84 13.78 -14.34
CA ARG A 147 12.74 14.43 -15.30
C ARG A 147 14.09 13.71 -15.39
N SER A 148 14.68 13.34 -14.26
CA SER A 148 15.96 12.60 -14.25
C SER A 148 15.83 11.23 -14.92
N THR A 149 14.71 10.54 -14.72
CA THR A 149 14.46 9.25 -15.38
C THR A 149 14.25 9.40 -16.88
N ILE A 150 13.45 10.38 -17.32
CA ILE A 150 13.24 10.68 -18.75
C ILE A 150 14.54 11.13 -19.42
N GLN A 151 15.34 11.95 -18.73
CA GLN A 151 16.65 12.36 -19.23
C GLN A 151 17.57 11.16 -19.44
N ALA A 152 17.66 10.26 -18.46
CA ALA A 152 18.43 9.03 -18.60
C ALA A 152 17.96 8.18 -19.78
N TYR A 153 16.64 8.04 -19.95
CA TYR A 153 16.05 7.33 -21.09
C TYR A 153 16.42 7.97 -22.43
N ASN A 154 16.28 9.29 -22.56
CA ASN A 154 16.57 10.02 -23.80
C ASN A 154 18.07 10.10 -24.13
N GLU A 155 18.94 10.07 -23.12
CA GLU A 155 20.41 10.04 -23.29
C GLU A 155 20.94 8.66 -23.70
N GLY A 156 20.06 7.66 -23.86
CA GLY A 156 20.45 6.30 -24.22
C GLY A 156 21.12 5.55 -23.08
N LYS A 157 20.89 5.94 -21.81
CA LYS A 157 21.23 5.08 -20.68
C LYS A 157 20.29 3.88 -20.69
N ASN A 158 20.77 2.74 -20.23
CA ASN A 158 19.96 1.50 -20.29
C ASN A 158 19.16 1.25 -19.01
N LYS A 159 19.53 1.89 -17.89
CA LYS A 159 18.95 1.60 -16.57
C LYS A 159 18.88 2.83 -15.67
N ALA A 160 17.95 2.80 -14.73
CA ALA A 160 17.77 3.82 -13.70
C ALA A 160 17.24 3.21 -12.40
N LEU A 161 17.68 3.77 -11.27
CA LEU A 161 17.16 3.47 -9.94
C LEU A 161 16.55 4.73 -9.32
N VAL A 162 15.32 4.63 -8.83
CA VAL A 162 14.63 5.69 -8.08
C VAL A 162 14.30 5.18 -6.69
N VAL A 163 14.92 5.80 -5.68
CA VAL A 163 14.73 5.46 -4.27
C VAL A 163 13.85 6.54 -3.62
N MET A 164 12.62 6.18 -3.27
CA MET A 164 11.70 7.11 -2.60
C MET A 164 10.93 6.41 -1.48
N ALA A 165 10.96 7.00 -0.28
CA ALA A 165 10.25 6.48 0.89
C ALA A 165 8.75 6.24 0.65
N THR A 166 8.19 5.30 1.41
CA THR A 166 6.76 5.00 1.37
C THR A 166 5.94 6.25 1.68
N GLY A 167 4.93 6.51 0.86
CA GLY A 167 4.08 7.70 0.98
C GLY A 167 4.49 8.87 0.08
N LEU A 168 5.69 8.83 -0.52
CA LEU A 168 6.15 9.85 -1.47
C LEU A 168 5.62 9.69 -2.90
N GLY A 169 4.93 8.59 -3.21
CA GLY A 169 4.27 8.37 -4.50
C GLY A 169 5.15 7.74 -5.59
N LYS A 170 5.90 6.68 -5.27
CA LYS A 170 6.69 5.88 -6.23
C LYS A 170 5.90 5.48 -7.47
N THR A 171 4.73 4.87 -7.27
CA THR A 171 3.87 4.43 -8.36
C THR A 171 3.42 5.60 -9.23
N PHE A 172 3.12 6.76 -8.63
CA PHE A 172 2.78 7.97 -9.39
C PHE A 172 3.94 8.45 -10.28
N VAL A 173 5.16 8.44 -9.76
CA VAL A 173 6.38 8.77 -10.53
C VAL A 173 6.55 7.80 -11.71
N ALA A 174 6.32 6.50 -11.51
CA ALA A 174 6.34 5.50 -12.58
C ALA A 174 5.28 5.80 -13.66
N CYS A 175 4.02 6.00 -13.26
CA CYS A 175 2.92 6.25 -14.19
C CYS A 175 3.14 7.53 -15.01
N GLU A 176 3.54 8.63 -14.37
CA GLU A 176 3.76 9.91 -15.05
C GLU A 176 5.00 9.88 -15.94
N THR A 177 6.05 9.15 -15.55
CA THR A 177 7.22 8.89 -16.42
C THR A 177 6.80 8.18 -17.70
N VAL A 178 6.06 7.08 -17.58
CA VAL A 178 5.55 6.32 -18.75
C VAL A 178 4.67 7.19 -19.62
N LYS A 179 3.73 7.94 -19.03
CA LYS A 179 2.85 8.84 -19.78
C LYS A 179 3.63 9.85 -20.62
N ARG A 180 4.69 10.45 -20.07
CA ARG A 180 5.51 11.44 -20.78
C ARG A 180 6.39 10.82 -21.86
N ILE A 181 6.96 9.64 -21.62
CA ILE A 181 7.70 8.89 -22.64
C ILE A 181 6.75 8.51 -23.79
N ASN A 182 5.59 7.96 -23.44
CA ASN A 182 4.57 7.50 -24.40
C ASN A 182 3.95 8.64 -25.22
N ALA A 183 3.95 9.88 -24.71
CA ALA A 183 3.51 11.06 -25.44
C ALA A 183 4.47 11.45 -26.59
N VAL A 184 5.74 11.03 -26.53
CA VAL A 184 6.74 11.26 -27.58
C VAL A 184 6.78 10.08 -28.56
N SER A 185 6.83 8.86 -28.03
CA SER A 185 6.89 7.63 -28.82
C SER A 185 6.04 6.54 -28.17
N PRO A 186 5.09 5.89 -28.88
CA PRO A 186 4.34 4.76 -28.34
C PRO A 186 5.29 3.69 -27.81
N THR A 187 5.16 3.37 -26.52
CA THR A 187 6.10 2.52 -25.79
C THR A 187 5.36 1.31 -25.22
N ARG A 188 5.86 0.11 -25.48
CA ARG A 188 5.39 -1.13 -24.84
C ARG A 188 6.08 -1.31 -23.49
N ILE A 189 5.28 -1.47 -22.44
CA ILE A 189 5.79 -1.56 -21.08
C ILE A 189 5.50 -2.94 -20.45
N LEU A 190 6.44 -3.41 -19.65
CA LEU A 190 6.26 -4.51 -18.70
C LEU A 190 6.51 -3.99 -17.28
N VAL A 191 5.51 -4.08 -16.42
CA VAL A 191 5.59 -3.66 -15.02
C VAL A 191 5.54 -4.90 -14.13
N ILE A 192 6.59 -5.10 -13.34
CA ILE A 192 6.81 -6.30 -12.52
C ILE A 192 6.63 -5.97 -11.05
N ALA A 193 5.88 -6.81 -10.34
CA ALA A 193 5.77 -6.81 -8.88
C ALA A 193 5.83 -8.24 -8.31
N HIS A 194 6.01 -8.36 -6.99
CA HIS A 194 6.26 -9.66 -6.33
C HIS A 194 4.99 -10.36 -5.82
N THR A 195 3.85 -9.67 -5.71
CA THR A 195 2.56 -10.27 -5.34
C THR A 195 1.47 -9.94 -6.36
N ASN A 196 0.45 -10.80 -6.44
CA ASN A 196 -0.69 -10.61 -7.34
C ASN A 196 -1.48 -9.34 -6.97
N GLU A 197 -1.62 -9.06 -5.68
CA GLU A 197 -2.32 -7.89 -5.15
C GLU A 197 -1.65 -6.58 -5.58
N LEU A 198 -0.32 -6.51 -5.53
CA LEU A 198 0.43 -5.34 -5.99
C LEU A 198 0.32 -5.16 -7.50
N VAL A 199 0.35 -6.24 -8.27
CA VAL A 199 0.14 -6.19 -9.72
C VAL A 199 -1.21 -5.53 -10.03
N TYR A 200 -2.29 -5.94 -9.38
CA TYR A 200 -3.61 -5.31 -9.55
C TYR A 200 -3.63 -3.84 -9.10
N GLN A 201 -2.99 -3.53 -7.98
CA GLN A 201 -2.94 -2.17 -7.46
C GLN A 201 -2.18 -1.23 -8.40
N ILE A 202 -1.05 -1.68 -8.95
CA ILE A 202 -0.22 -0.90 -9.86
C ILE A 202 -0.96 -0.73 -11.20
N GLU A 203 -1.54 -1.78 -11.77
CA GLU A 203 -2.31 -1.71 -13.01
C GLU A 203 -3.44 -0.67 -12.92
N LYS A 204 -4.20 -0.70 -11.82
CA LYS A 204 -5.22 0.30 -11.53
C LYS A 204 -4.66 1.72 -11.37
N ALA A 205 -3.48 1.87 -10.77
CA ALA A 205 -2.82 3.17 -10.63
C ALA A 205 -2.37 3.74 -11.98
N PHE A 206 -2.14 2.89 -12.99
CA PHE A 206 -1.80 3.30 -14.35
C PHE A 206 -3.00 3.76 -15.17
N TRP A 207 -4.22 3.29 -14.90
CA TRP A 207 -5.42 3.65 -15.68
C TRP A 207 -5.55 5.13 -16.02
N PRO A 208 -5.35 6.07 -15.06
CA PRO A 208 -5.55 7.48 -15.35
C PRO A 208 -4.43 8.10 -16.22
N PHE A 209 -3.32 7.39 -16.39
CA PHE A 209 -2.13 7.80 -17.15
C PHE A 209 -2.05 7.16 -18.54
N LEU A 210 -3.02 6.33 -18.88
CA LEU A 210 -3.12 5.65 -20.15
C LEU A 210 -4.27 6.23 -20.96
N SER A 211 -4.07 6.34 -22.28
CA SER A 211 -5.11 6.83 -23.16
C SER A 211 -6.24 5.80 -23.33
N LYS A 212 -7.39 6.25 -23.82
CA LYS A 212 -8.53 5.36 -24.11
C LYS A 212 -8.24 4.33 -25.20
N HIS A 213 -7.10 4.39 -25.87
CA HIS A 213 -6.68 3.43 -26.89
C HIS A 213 -5.63 2.43 -26.39
N GLN A 214 -5.11 2.62 -25.18
CA GLN A 214 -4.10 1.73 -24.61
C GLN A 214 -4.75 0.66 -23.75
N GLU A 215 -4.55 -0.60 -24.10
CA GLU A 215 -5.01 -1.74 -23.31
C GLU A 215 -4.03 -2.08 -22.19
N THR A 216 -4.58 -2.57 -21.07
CA THR A 216 -3.81 -3.13 -19.97
C THR A 216 -4.09 -4.61 -19.86
N THR A 217 -3.04 -5.39 -19.61
CA THR A 217 -3.15 -6.84 -19.40
C THR A 217 -2.45 -7.23 -18.12
N VAL A 218 -3.09 -8.07 -17.31
CA VAL A 218 -2.50 -8.63 -16.09
C VAL A 218 -2.05 -10.06 -16.35
N TRP A 219 -0.87 -10.41 -15.84
CA TRP A 219 -0.30 -11.74 -15.94
C TRP A 219 0.25 -12.24 -14.60
N ASN A 220 -0.45 -13.16 -13.96
CA ASN A 220 -0.10 -13.59 -12.61
C ASN A 220 -0.57 -15.03 -12.33
N GLY A 221 -0.47 -15.49 -11.08
CA GLY A 221 -0.88 -16.85 -10.71
C GLY A 221 -2.35 -17.19 -10.98
N TYR A 222 -3.23 -16.19 -11.11
CA TYR A 222 -4.67 -16.37 -11.37
C TYR A 222 -5.06 -16.15 -12.83
N GLU A 223 -4.25 -15.41 -13.58
CA GLU A 223 -4.53 -15.00 -14.95
C GLU A 223 -3.34 -15.32 -15.86
N GLN A 224 -3.52 -16.34 -16.69
CA GLN A 224 -2.54 -16.77 -17.68
C GLN A 224 -2.89 -16.20 -19.05
N LEU A 225 -1.87 -15.83 -19.82
CA LEU A 225 -2.03 -15.21 -21.13
C LEU A 225 -1.58 -16.15 -22.24
N SER A 226 -2.25 -16.06 -23.40
CA SER A 226 -1.70 -16.60 -24.64
C SER A 226 -0.54 -15.72 -25.10
N GLN A 227 0.38 -16.31 -25.86
CA GLN A 227 1.50 -15.58 -26.45
C GLN A 227 1.01 -14.44 -27.36
N GLU A 228 -0.01 -14.69 -28.17
CA GLU A 228 -0.64 -13.68 -29.04
C GLU A 228 -1.16 -12.47 -28.24
N ARG A 229 -1.80 -12.70 -27.08
CA ARG A 229 -2.30 -11.61 -26.23
C ARG A 229 -1.14 -10.82 -25.62
N LEU A 230 -0.06 -11.50 -25.22
CA LEU A 230 1.14 -10.88 -24.69
C LEU A 230 1.84 -10.00 -25.73
N GLU A 231 1.88 -10.43 -27.00
CA GLU A 231 2.44 -9.68 -28.13
C GLU A 231 1.61 -8.44 -28.51
N LYS A 232 0.28 -8.53 -28.44
CA LYS A 232 -0.64 -7.41 -28.76
C LYS A 232 -0.74 -6.35 -27.67
N SER A 233 -0.39 -6.68 -26.43
CA SER A 233 -0.58 -5.77 -25.28
C SER A 233 0.44 -4.63 -25.27
N SER A 234 -0.04 -3.38 -25.09
CA SER A 234 0.83 -2.21 -24.94
C SER A 234 1.35 -2.05 -23.50
N ALA A 235 0.57 -2.44 -22.51
CA ALA A 235 1.00 -2.45 -21.10
C ALA A 235 0.68 -3.79 -20.44
N VAL A 236 1.73 -4.49 -19.98
CA VAL A 236 1.63 -5.75 -19.26
C VAL A 236 2.04 -5.55 -17.81
N PHE A 237 1.20 -5.97 -16.88
CA PHE A 237 1.44 -5.94 -15.44
C PHE A 237 1.55 -7.37 -14.94
N ALA A 238 2.71 -7.75 -14.41
CA ALA A 238 3.04 -9.15 -14.20
C ALA A 238 3.67 -9.45 -12.85
N CYS A 239 3.36 -10.64 -12.33
CA CYS A 239 3.97 -11.15 -11.11
C CYS A 239 5.33 -11.80 -11.45
N LEU A 240 6.36 -11.50 -10.68
CA LEU A 240 7.75 -11.98 -10.89
C LEU A 240 7.80 -13.50 -11.13
N ASN A 241 7.16 -14.28 -10.25
CA ASN A 241 7.18 -15.74 -10.32
C ASN A 241 6.51 -16.26 -11.60
N THR A 242 5.45 -15.60 -12.06
CA THR A 242 4.73 -16.02 -13.27
C THR A 242 5.60 -15.84 -14.52
N ILE A 243 6.39 -14.77 -14.58
CA ILE A 243 7.34 -14.55 -15.66
C ILE A 243 8.47 -15.58 -15.58
N ALA A 244 9.05 -15.78 -14.39
CA ALA A 244 10.14 -16.72 -14.19
C ALA A 244 9.74 -18.16 -14.59
N ASP A 245 8.55 -18.61 -14.20
CA ASP A 245 7.99 -19.90 -14.58
C ASP A 245 7.79 -20.03 -16.10
N TYR A 246 7.43 -18.95 -16.78
CA TYR A 246 7.25 -18.93 -18.23
C TYR A 246 8.58 -19.12 -18.96
N ILE A 247 9.61 -18.39 -18.55
CA ILE A 247 10.98 -18.49 -19.08
C ILE A 247 11.55 -19.88 -18.80
N GLN A 248 11.37 -20.40 -17.58
CA GLN A 248 11.85 -21.74 -17.20
C GLN A 248 11.24 -22.86 -18.06
N ARG A 249 10.04 -22.66 -18.60
CA ARG A 249 9.40 -23.58 -19.56
C ARG A 249 9.93 -23.45 -20.99
N GLY A 250 11.00 -22.68 -21.20
CA GLY A 250 11.64 -22.47 -22.49
C GLY A 250 10.85 -21.55 -23.43
N LYS A 251 10.03 -20.66 -22.88
CA LYS A 251 9.28 -19.66 -23.67
C LYS A 251 9.94 -18.30 -23.54
N GLU A 252 10.05 -17.60 -24.67
CA GLU A 252 10.67 -16.27 -24.75
C GLU A 252 9.62 -15.18 -24.54
N LEU A 253 10.00 -14.12 -23.82
CA LEU A 253 9.17 -12.94 -23.70
C LEU A 253 9.16 -12.12 -25.00
N PRO A 254 8.03 -11.50 -25.38
CA PRO A 254 8.03 -10.57 -26.50
C PRO A 254 8.81 -9.30 -26.15
N HIS A 255 9.20 -8.55 -27.18
CA HIS A 255 9.94 -7.30 -27.01
C HIS A 255 9.13 -6.24 -26.25
N PHE A 256 9.72 -5.68 -25.20
CA PHE A 256 9.26 -4.48 -24.52
C PHE A 256 10.28 -3.36 -24.70
N ASP A 257 9.83 -2.11 -24.63
CA ASP A 257 10.72 -0.93 -24.72
C ASP A 257 11.17 -0.47 -23.33
N LEU A 258 10.35 -0.74 -22.31
CA LEU A 258 10.56 -0.32 -20.92
C LEU A 258 10.09 -1.40 -19.95
N ILE A 259 10.98 -1.82 -19.05
CA ILE A 259 10.68 -2.71 -17.93
C ILE A 259 10.75 -1.92 -16.62
N ILE A 260 9.68 -1.95 -15.84
CA ILE A 260 9.57 -1.26 -14.54
C ILE A 260 9.42 -2.32 -13.46
N ILE A 261 10.19 -2.18 -12.38
CA ILE A 261 10.19 -3.14 -11.28
C ILE A 261 9.90 -2.39 -9.99
N ASP A 262 8.70 -2.58 -9.45
CA ASP A 262 8.28 -1.96 -8.19
C ASP A 262 8.72 -2.81 -7.00
N GLU A 263 9.05 -2.13 -5.90
CA GLU A 263 9.68 -2.73 -4.73
C GLU A 263 10.92 -3.57 -5.10
N CYS A 264 11.79 -3.02 -5.96
CA CYS A 264 12.92 -3.71 -6.55
C CYS A 264 14.00 -4.19 -5.56
N HIS A 265 13.84 -3.96 -4.25
CA HIS A 265 14.65 -4.56 -3.19
C HIS A 265 14.22 -5.99 -2.84
N HIS A 266 13.02 -6.40 -3.23
CA HIS A 266 12.59 -7.80 -3.21
C HIS A 266 13.22 -8.64 -4.32
N VAL A 267 14.04 -8.02 -5.16
CA VAL A 267 14.76 -8.66 -6.25
C VAL A 267 15.76 -9.67 -5.69
N GLY A 268 15.28 -10.88 -5.39
CA GLY A 268 16.07 -11.99 -4.91
C GLY A 268 16.50 -12.92 -6.05
N GLY A 269 17.80 -13.20 -6.14
CA GLY A 269 18.36 -14.40 -6.75
C GLY A 269 17.96 -14.74 -8.20
N GLN A 270 18.09 -16.03 -8.53
CA GLN A 270 18.09 -16.58 -9.89
C GLN A 270 16.90 -16.19 -10.77
N MET A 271 15.70 -15.99 -10.20
CA MET A 271 14.50 -15.64 -10.97
C MET A 271 14.62 -14.28 -11.64
N TYR A 272 15.13 -13.28 -10.92
CA TYR A 272 15.31 -11.96 -11.48
C TYR A 272 16.40 -11.95 -12.56
N LYS A 273 17.49 -12.66 -12.29
CA LYS A 273 18.57 -12.84 -13.25
C LYS A 273 18.06 -13.51 -14.53
N ALA A 274 17.22 -14.54 -14.42
CA ALA A 274 16.61 -15.19 -15.58
C ALA A 274 15.78 -14.22 -16.43
N ILE A 275 15.01 -13.33 -15.80
CA ILE A 275 14.21 -12.32 -16.52
C ILE A 275 15.10 -11.30 -17.21
N LEU A 276 16.11 -10.76 -16.52
CA LEU A 276 17.03 -9.80 -17.12
C LEU A 276 17.88 -10.41 -18.24
N ASP A 277 18.33 -11.66 -18.07
CA ASP A 277 19.13 -12.37 -19.07
C ASP A 277 18.29 -12.70 -20.32
N ASP A 278 17.02 -13.10 -20.16
CA ASP A 278 16.08 -13.36 -21.27
C ASP A 278 15.72 -12.08 -22.04
N THR A 279 15.39 -11.01 -21.31
CA THR A 279 14.95 -9.74 -21.93
C THR A 279 16.10 -8.82 -22.32
N LEU A 280 17.32 -9.11 -21.88
CA LEU A 280 18.49 -8.22 -21.96
C LEU A 280 18.25 -6.84 -21.31
N ALA A 281 17.29 -6.72 -20.39
CA ALA A 281 16.88 -5.46 -19.81
C ALA A 281 18.03 -4.79 -19.04
N GLY A 282 18.21 -3.49 -19.25
CA GLY A 282 19.33 -2.75 -18.69
C GLY A 282 20.65 -2.88 -19.49
N SER A 283 20.65 -3.57 -20.62
CA SER A 283 21.76 -3.62 -21.59
C SER A 283 21.52 -2.73 -22.81
N GLU A 284 22.54 -2.52 -23.64
CA GLU A 284 22.46 -1.67 -24.85
C GLU A 284 21.45 -2.16 -25.90
N LYS A 285 21.10 -3.45 -25.88
CA LYS A 285 20.20 -4.08 -26.87
C LYS A 285 18.83 -4.44 -26.29
N GLY A 286 18.61 -4.17 -25.01
CA GLY A 286 17.37 -4.52 -24.32
C GLY A 286 16.54 -3.29 -23.94
N PRO A 287 15.39 -3.51 -23.29
CA PRO A 287 14.56 -2.43 -22.80
C PRO A 287 15.27 -1.60 -21.73
N PHE A 288 14.85 -0.34 -21.62
CA PHE A 288 15.21 0.49 -20.48
C PHE A 288 14.69 -0.14 -19.19
N LEU A 289 15.56 -0.27 -18.19
CA LEU A 289 15.22 -0.89 -16.90
C LEU A 289 15.07 0.17 -15.81
N LEU A 290 13.86 0.32 -15.26
CA LEU A 290 13.55 1.24 -14.17
C LEU A 290 13.25 0.47 -12.87
N GLY A 291 14.11 0.64 -11.87
CA GLY A 291 13.89 0.13 -10.50
C GLY A 291 13.28 1.19 -9.58
N LEU A 292 12.25 0.81 -8.83
CA LEU A 292 11.59 1.67 -7.83
C LEU A 292 11.63 0.99 -6.46
N THR A 293 12.11 1.70 -5.44
CA THR A 293 12.20 1.15 -4.08
C THR A 293 12.05 2.20 -2.99
N ALA A 294 11.47 1.84 -1.85
CA ALA A 294 11.52 2.67 -0.64
C ALA A 294 12.74 2.39 0.24
N THR A 295 13.35 1.22 0.11
CA THR A 295 14.44 0.75 0.96
C THR A 295 15.49 0.09 0.07
N PRO A 296 16.66 0.71 -0.15
CA PRO A 296 17.72 0.08 -0.93
C PRO A 296 18.43 -1.03 -0.14
N TRP A 297 18.36 -0.98 1.20
CA TRP A 297 19.05 -1.94 2.07
C TRP A 297 18.44 -3.35 1.99
N ARG A 298 19.32 -4.35 1.95
CA ARG A 298 19.00 -5.76 1.85
C ARG A 298 19.71 -6.56 2.95
N PRO A 299 19.03 -7.52 3.61
CA PRO A 299 19.67 -8.38 4.60
C PRO A 299 20.65 -9.41 4.00
N ASP A 300 20.56 -9.66 2.69
CA ASP A 300 21.30 -10.71 1.97
C ASP A 300 22.50 -10.17 1.16
N ASP A 301 23.04 -9.00 1.51
CA ASP A 301 24.28 -8.38 0.99
C ASP A 301 24.38 -8.14 -0.54
N ILE A 302 23.31 -8.38 -1.32
CA ILE A 302 23.29 -8.06 -2.76
C ILE A 302 22.94 -6.58 -2.95
N ASP A 303 23.82 -5.82 -3.62
CA ASP A 303 23.56 -4.42 -3.93
C ASP A 303 22.64 -4.26 -5.14
N LEU A 304 21.65 -3.38 -5.03
CA LEU A 304 20.74 -3.04 -6.14
C LEU A 304 21.46 -2.22 -7.22
N THR A 305 22.56 -1.56 -6.87
CA THR A 305 23.37 -0.79 -7.82
C THR A 305 23.94 -1.67 -8.94
N ASP A 306 24.22 -2.95 -8.67
CA ASP A 306 24.68 -3.90 -9.70
C ASP A 306 23.66 -4.02 -10.84
N TYR A 307 22.38 -4.12 -10.48
CA TYR A 307 21.30 -4.30 -11.43
C TYR A 307 20.83 -3.00 -12.07
N PHE A 308 20.67 -1.93 -11.28
CA PHE A 308 20.00 -0.70 -11.70
C PHE A 308 20.92 0.52 -11.83
N GLY A 309 22.18 0.40 -11.41
CA GLY A 309 23.12 1.52 -11.28
C GLY A 309 22.85 2.36 -10.04
N GLU A 310 23.64 3.42 -9.87
CA GLU A 310 23.46 4.36 -8.78
C GLU A 310 22.07 5.03 -8.82
N PRO A 311 21.43 5.29 -7.65
CA PRO A 311 20.17 6.01 -7.58
C PRO A 311 20.26 7.38 -8.29
N LEU A 312 19.42 7.58 -9.32
CA LEU A 312 19.27 8.89 -9.96
C LEU A 312 18.66 9.90 -9.01
N VAL A 313 17.72 9.44 -8.17
CA VAL A 313 17.07 10.23 -7.13
C VAL A 313 16.92 9.38 -5.88
N ARG A 314 17.27 9.99 -4.73
CA ARG A 314 17.10 9.42 -3.41
C ARG A 314 16.36 10.41 -2.51
N VAL A 315 15.12 10.06 -2.16
CA VAL A 315 14.31 10.81 -1.18
C VAL A 315 13.86 9.83 -0.10
N ASP A 316 14.62 9.75 0.98
CA ASP A 316 14.25 8.92 2.12
C ASP A 316 13.17 9.58 3.01
N ILE A 317 12.77 8.87 4.06
CA ILE A 317 11.70 9.31 4.97
C ILE A 317 12.09 10.58 5.73
N VAL A 318 13.37 10.71 6.10
CA VAL A 318 13.92 11.85 6.82
C VAL A 318 13.89 13.08 5.92
N THR A 319 14.43 12.97 4.72
CA THR A 319 14.41 14.01 3.68
C THR A 319 12.98 14.40 3.35
N GLY A 320 12.09 13.40 3.23
CA GLY A 320 10.67 13.62 2.97
C GLY A 320 9.96 14.41 4.08
N LEU A 321 10.29 14.15 5.34
CA LEU A 321 9.76 14.91 6.47
C LEU A 321 10.35 16.32 6.54
N ARG A 322 11.69 16.44 6.55
CA ARG A 322 12.40 17.73 6.63
C ARG A 322 11.96 18.74 5.57
N ASN A 323 11.68 18.28 4.35
CA ASN A 323 11.26 19.15 3.24
C ASN A 323 9.72 19.28 3.11
N GLY A 324 8.93 18.74 4.04
CA GLY A 324 7.46 18.81 3.99
C GLY A 324 6.81 18.01 2.86
N PHE A 325 7.51 17.03 2.29
CA PHE A 325 6.98 16.12 1.26
C PHE A 325 6.08 15.03 1.86
N LEU A 326 6.25 14.77 3.15
CA LEU A 326 5.44 13.90 3.99
C LEU A 326 4.72 14.74 5.06
N SER A 327 3.60 14.22 5.56
CA SER A 327 2.84 14.84 6.64
C SER A 327 3.67 14.95 7.91
N ASN A 328 3.39 15.99 8.71
CA ASN A 328 4.04 16.14 10.00
C ASN A 328 3.80 14.90 10.87
N VAL A 329 4.80 14.48 11.65
CA VAL A 329 4.70 13.34 12.57
C VAL A 329 4.84 13.81 14.01
N ASP A 330 3.88 13.41 14.85
CA ASP A 330 3.90 13.51 16.31
C ASP A 330 4.01 12.08 16.84
N TYR A 331 5.25 11.64 17.04
CA TYR A 331 5.56 10.26 17.43
C TYR A 331 5.64 10.19 18.96
N ARG A 332 4.77 9.39 19.58
CA ARG A 332 4.67 9.26 21.05
C ARG A 332 5.02 7.82 21.44
N MET A 333 6.18 7.65 22.07
CA MET A 333 6.65 6.35 22.56
C MET A 333 6.29 6.18 24.04
N TYR A 334 5.53 5.13 24.36
CA TYR A 334 5.13 4.81 25.72
C TYR A 334 6.09 3.78 26.34
N THR A 335 6.79 4.21 27.38
CA THR A 335 7.88 3.46 28.03
C THR A 335 7.49 2.82 29.36
N ASP A 336 6.22 2.95 29.77
CA ASP A 336 5.71 2.45 31.05
C ASP A 336 5.75 0.93 31.19
N ASN A 337 5.91 0.24 30.07
CA ASN A 337 6.12 -1.21 30.02
C ASN A 337 7.51 -1.62 30.53
N ILE A 338 8.48 -0.72 30.66
CA ILE A 338 9.84 -1.05 31.12
C ILE A 338 9.85 -1.30 32.64
N ASN A 339 10.17 -2.53 33.05
CA ASN A 339 10.52 -2.87 34.42
C ASN A 339 11.94 -2.39 34.73
N TRP A 340 12.05 -1.14 35.16
CA TRP A 340 13.29 -0.47 35.54
C TRP A 340 14.08 -1.22 36.63
N GLY A 341 13.39 -1.92 37.53
CA GLY A 341 14.03 -2.73 38.58
C GLY A 341 14.76 -3.94 38.02
N ALA A 342 14.11 -4.69 37.12
CA ALA A 342 14.72 -5.83 36.44
C ALA A 342 15.90 -5.43 35.54
N LEU A 343 15.87 -4.21 34.98
CA LEU A 343 16.95 -3.62 34.18
C LEU A 343 18.22 -3.38 35.02
N GLY A 344 18.07 -3.03 36.30
CA GLY A 344 19.17 -2.88 37.26
C GLY A 344 19.83 -4.20 37.69
N ASP A 345 19.07 -5.31 37.64
CA ASP A 345 19.51 -6.66 38.06
C ASP A 345 20.14 -7.48 36.92
N LEU A 346 19.97 -7.06 35.66
CA LEU A 346 20.52 -7.72 34.47
C LEU A 346 22.02 -7.44 34.23
N LYS A 347 22.72 -6.84 35.20
CA LYS A 347 24.14 -6.48 35.13
C LYS A 347 25.04 -7.71 34.84
N GLY A 348 25.96 -7.55 33.88
CA GLY A 348 27.11 -8.44 33.68
C GLY A 348 26.83 -9.78 32.98
N LYS A 349 25.66 -9.95 32.32
CA LYS A 349 25.31 -11.18 31.59
C LYS A 349 25.02 -10.90 30.11
N ASN A 350 25.48 -11.83 29.28
CA ASN A 350 25.22 -11.91 27.84
C ASN A 350 23.77 -12.40 27.62
N PHE A 351 22.92 -11.57 27.01
CA PHE A 351 21.54 -11.95 26.70
C PHE A 351 21.21 -11.76 25.22
N SER A 352 20.33 -12.62 24.71
CA SER A 352 19.71 -12.41 23.39
C SER A 352 18.60 -11.35 23.48
N PRO A 353 18.31 -10.61 22.38
CA PRO A 353 17.20 -9.65 22.33
C PRO A 353 15.85 -10.23 22.79
N ARG A 354 15.61 -11.53 22.52
CA ARG A 354 14.41 -12.25 22.99
C ARG A 354 14.35 -12.41 24.51
N GLN A 355 15.47 -12.71 25.15
CA GLN A 355 15.53 -12.85 26.62
C GLN A 355 15.37 -11.51 27.31
N ILE A 356 16.02 -10.47 26.79
CA ILE A 356 15.91 -9.10 27.30
C ILE A 356 14.47 -8.60 27.21
N ASN A 357 13.83 -8.74 26.04
CA ASN A 357 12.44 -8.30 25.88
C ASN A 357 11.46 -9.04 26.82
N ARG A 358 11.75 -10.30 27.19
CA ARG A 358 10.91 -11.06 28.13
C ARG A 358 11.09 -10.60 29.59
N THR A 359 12.27 -10.13 29.95
CA THR A 359 12.60 -9.72 31.33
C THR A 359 12.29 -8.25 31.59
N LEU A 360 12.40 -7.40 30.57
CA LEU A 360 12.26 -5.95 30.69
C LEU A 360 10.84 -5.43 30.58
N PHE A 361 9.89 -6.19 30.05
CA PHE A 361 8.60 -5.60 29.66
C PHE A 361 7.37 -6.26 30.27
N ILE A 362 6.45 -5.45 30.80
CA ILE A 362 5.15 -5.87 31.37
C ILE A 362 4.09 -5.97 30.27
N THR A 363 3.36 -7.07 30.23
CA THR A 363 2.25 -7.30 29.29
C THR A 363 0.93 -6.66 29.75
N GLU A 364 0.24 -6.07 28.77
CA GLU A 364 -1.18 -5.65 28.72
C GLU A 364 -1.58 -4.33 29.39
N TRP A 365 -1.88 -3.34 28.53
CA TRP A 365 -2.48 -2.05 28.89
C TRP A 365 -3.53 -1.61 27.84
N ASP A 366 -4.35 -2.53 27.35
CA ASP A 366 -5.40 -2.23 26.35
C ASP A 366 -6.22 -0.99 26.76
N ASP A 367 -6.56 -0.86 28.05
CA ASP A 367 -7.28 0.30 28.56
C ASP A 367 -6.50 1.61 28.40
N ALA A 368 -5.21 1.66 28.72
CA ALA A 368 -4.42 2.87 28.49
C ALA A 368 -4.31 3.20 27.00
N VAL A 369 -4.20 2.18 26.12
CA VAL A 369 -4.18 2.43 24.69
C VAL A 369 -5.50 3.04 24.21
N VAL A 370 -6.64 2.50 24.65
CA VAL A 370 -7.96 3.01 24.26
C VAL A 370 -8.20 4.41 24.84
N PHE A 371 -7.83 4.67 26.10
CA PHE A 371 -7.96 6.00 26.70
C PHE A 371 -7.07 7.03 26.01
N GLU A 372 -5.83 6.66 25.66
CA GLU A 372 -4.94 7.53 24.92
C GLU A 372 -5.45 7.79 23.50
N LEU A 373 -5.92 6.76 22.82
CA LEU A 373 -6.54 6.90 21.50
C LEU A 373 -7.72 7.88 21.59
N LYS A 374 -8.60 7.76 22.60
CA LYS A 374 -9.71 8.69 22.83
C LYS A 374 -9.23 10.13 23.08
N ARG A 375 -8.15 10.32 23.82
CA ARG A 375 -7.56 11.65 24.06
C ARG A 375 -7.08 12.27 22.75
N VAL A 376 -6.27 11.52 22.01
CA VAL A 376 -5.70 11.92 20.72
C VAL A 376 -6.76 12.14 19.65
N TRP A 377 -7.88 11.41 19.73
CA TRP A 377 -9.02 11.59 18.86
C TRP A 377 -9.54 13.02 18.84
N GLN A 378 -9.51 13.70 20.00
CA GLN A 378 -9.96 15.08 20.14
C GLN A 378 -8.93 16.11 19.65
N GLU A 379 -7.67 15.70 19.47
CA GLU A 379 -6.61 16.57 18.94
C GLU A 379 -6.63 16.66 17.41
N GLN A 380 -7.37 15.77 16.73
CA GLN A 380 -7.32 15.60 15.28
C GLN A 380 -8.64 16.03 14.61
N HIS A 381 -8.53 16.71 13.48
CA HIS A 381 -9.68 16.98 12.62
C HIS A 381 -9.99 15.76 11.74
N LYS A 382 -11.24 15.30 11.73
CA LYS A 382 -11.68 14.06 11.03
C LYS A 382 -10.74 12.87 11.32
N PRO A 383 -10.65 12.43 12.60
CA PRO A 383 -9.73 11.38 13.02
C PRO A 383 -10.04 10.03 12.35
N ARG A 384 -8.99 9.35 11.91
CA ARG A 384 -9.01 8.05 11.26
C ARG A 384 -7.80 7.26 11.73
N ALA A 385 -8.01 6.06 12.29
CA ALA A 385 -6.96 5.31 12.94
C ALA A 385 -6.79 3.88 12.44
N ILE A 386 -5.55 3.39 12.49
CA ILE A 386 -5.23 1.97 12.38
C ILE A 386 -4.54 1.54 13.67
N VAL A 387 -5.01 0.45 14.26
CA VAL A 387 -4.43 -0.20 15.44
C VAL A 387 -3.83 -1.54 15.00
N PHE A 388 -2.50 -1.63 14.99
CA PHE A 388 -1.78 -2.84 14.66
C PHE A 388 -1.70 -3.75 15.91
N CYS A 389 -2.49 -4.82 15.89
CA CYS A 389 -2.66 -5.75 17.01
C CYS A 389 -1.80 -7.01 16.82
N GLY A 390 -1.50 -7.69 17.92
CA GLY A 390 -0.66 -8.91 17.93
C GLY A 390 -1.37 -10.15 17.40
N THR A 391 -2.64 -10.33 17.77
CA THR A 391 -3.45 -11.51 17.44
C THR A 391 -4.87 -11.11 17.06
N ILE A 392 -5.62 -12.03 16.45
CA ILE A 392 -7.00 -11.79 16.01
C ILE A 392 -7.92 -11.53 17.21
N ASP A 393 -7.78 -12.30 18.29
CA ASP A 393 -8.55 -12.08 19.51
C ASP A 393 -8.22 -10.72 20.16
N HIS A 394 -6.96 -10.29 20.07
CA HIS A 394 -6.55 -8.96 20.53
C HIS A 394 -7.19 -7.85 19.69
N ALA A 395 -7.22 -7.98 18.35
CA ALA A 395 -7.89 -7.01 17.49
C ALA A 395 -9.40 -6.93 17.73
N VAL A 396 -10.06 -8.06 18.00
CA VAL A 396 -11.48 -8.11 18.37
C VAL A 396 -11.71 -7.45 19.73
N THR A 397 -10.87 -7.75 20.72
CA THR A 397 -10.93 -7.14 22.06
C THR A 397 -10.75 -5.62 21.98
N MET A 398 -9.75 -5.15 21.25
CA MET A 398 -9.49 -3.74 21.04
C MET A 398 -10.66 -3.02 20.35
N ARG A 399 -11.24 -3.64 19.31
CA ARG A 399 -12.46 -3.13 18.66
C ARG A 399 -13.57 -2.92 19.69
N ASP A 400 -13.85 -3.92 20.53
CA ASP A 400 -14.94 -3.89 21.49
C ASP A 400 -14.73 -2.84 22.58
N ARG A 401 -13.50 -2.73 23.10
CA ARG A 401 -13.14 -1.69 24.07
C ARG A 401 -13.27 -0.28 23.48
N ILE A 402 -12.81 -0.06 22.24
CA ILE A 402 -12.93 1.23 21.55
C ILE A 402 -14.41 1.61 21.37
N ASN A 403 -15.22 0.69 20.85
CA ASN A 403 -16.66 0.92 20.64
C ASN A 403 -17.39 1.19 21.96
N SER A 404 -16.99 0.52 23.05
CA SER A 404 -17.59 0.71 24.38
C SER A 404 -17.40 2.12 24.94
N LEU A 405 -16.36 2.85 24.52
CA LEU A 405 -16.16 4.25 24.94
C LEU A 405 -16.98 5.27 24.13
N GLY A 406 -17.60 4.85 23.03
CA GLY A 406 -18.59 5.63 22.27
C GLY A 406 -18.06 6.87 21.53
N PHE A 407 -16.75 7.00 21.33
CA PHE A 407 -16.18 8.17 20.65
C PHE A 407 -15.98 8.00 19.14
N CYS A 408 -16.05 6.77 18.63
CA CYS A 408 -15.89 6.43 17.22
C CYS A 408 -16.39 5.00 16.92
N ASN A 409 -16.48 4.65 15.64
CA ASN A 409 -16.79 3.30 15.17
C ASN A 409 -15.50 2.53 14.82
N ALA A 410 -15.28 1.41 15.48
CA ALA A 410 -14.16 0.50 15.22
C ALA A 410 -14.60 -0.83 14.60
N SER A 411 -13.76 -1.41 13.76
CA SER A 411 -13.90 -2.78 13.25
C SER A 411 -12.57 -3.53 13.28
N ALA A 412 -12.64 -4.84 13.47
CA ALA A 412 -11.48 -5.72 13.38
C ALA A 412 -11.30 -6.21 11.93
N LEU A 413 -10.05 -6.33 11.48
CA LEU A 413 -9.71 -6.76 10.12
C LEU A 413 -8.55 -7.78 10.15
N TYR A 414 -8.82 -9.01 9.69
CA TYR A 414 -7.86 -10.12 9.73
C TYR A 414 -8.12 -11.15 8.60
N SER A 415 -7.08 -11.85 8.15
CA SER A 415 -7.17 -12.71 6.95
C SER A 415 -7.47 -14.14 7.33
N GLN A 416 -6.55 -14.78 8.05
CA GLN A 416 -6.61 -16.17 8.43
C GLN A 416 -5.92 -16.37 9.78
N THR A 417 -6.55 -17.07 10.72
CA THR A 417 -5.87 -17.50 11.94
C THR A 417 -4.93 -18.67 11.66
N SER A 418 -3.91 -18.83 12.50
CA SER A 418 -3.13 -20.07 12.61
C SER A 418 -3.99 -21.30 12.97
N THR A 419 -5.22 -21.08 13.46
CA THR A 419 -6.23 -22.09 13.80
C THR A 419 -7.28 -22.33 12.71
N GLY A 420 -7.17 -21.70 11.53
CA GLY A 420 -8.06 -21.92 10.38
C GLY A 420 -9.35 -21.07 10.32
N ARG A 421 -9.56 -20.11 11.23
CA ARG A 421 -10.66 -19.14 11.18
C ARG A 421 -10.31 -18.03 10.19
N THR A 422 -11.08 -17.94 9.11
CA THR A 422 -10.91 -16.94 8.05
C THR A 422 -12.05 -15.92 8.12
N MET A 423 -11.76 -14.64 7.90
CA MET A 423 -12.82 -13.64 7.75
C MET A 423 -13.56 -13.88 6.44
N ASP A 424 -14.89 -13.76 6.46
CA ASP A 424 -15.70 -13.87 5.25
C ASP A 424 -15.25 -12.78 4.23
N PRO A 425 -14.94 -13.17 2.98
CA PRO A 425 -14.59 -12.28 1.88
C PRO A 425 -15.46 -11.02 1.76
N ALA A 426 -16.79 -11.19 1.80
CA ALA A 426 -17.73 -10.08 1.62
C ALA A 426 -17.72 -9.15 2.84
N GLU A 427 -17.63 -9.72 4.05
CA GLU A 427 -17.45 -8.93 5.27
C GLU A 427 -16.15 -8.10 5.25
N ARG A 428 -15.03 -8.70 4.84
CA ARG A 428 -13.74 -8.01 4.73
C ARG A 428 -13.83 -6.82 3.78
N ASN A 429 -14.39 -7.04 2.59
CA ASN A 429 -14.53 -6.02 1.57
C ASN A 429 -15.48 -4.90 2.00
N ARG A 430 -16.58 -5.25 2.67
CA ARG A 430 -17.50 -4.29 3.29
C ARG A 430 -16.78 -3.42 4.32
N ILE A 431 -16.00 -4.01 5.24
CA ILE A 431 -15.25 -3.27 6.27
C ILE A 431 -14.28 -2.28 5.63
N LEU A 432 -13.56 -2.69 4.58
CA LEU A 432 -12.64 -1.81 3.86
C LEU A 432 -13.36 -0.65 3.15
N CYS A 433 -14.52 -0.91 2.54
CA CYS A 433 -15.36 0.14 1.95
C CYS A 433 -15.95 1.07 3.01
N ASP A 434 -16.50 0.53 4.09
CA ASP A 434 -17.06 1.31 5.20
C ASP A 434 -15.98 2.15 5.87
N PHE A 435 -14.75 1.64 5.98
CA PHE A 435 -13.61 2.44 6.38
C PHE A 435 -13.36 3.55 5.36
N GLN A 436 -13.14 3.24 4.09
CA GLN A 436 -12.89 4.24 3.05
C GLN A 436 -13.95 5.37 3.03
N ASP A 437 -15.21 5.03 3.24
CA ASP A 437 -16.36 5.94 3.22
C ASP A 437 -16.55 6.72 4.52
N GLY A 438 -15.78 6.41 5.58
CA GLY A 438 -15.88 7.06 6.89
C GLY A 438 -17.04 6.58 7.76
N VAL A 439 -17.63 5.42 7.43
CA VAL A 439 -18.59 4.73 8.31
C VAL A 439 -17.85 4.06 9.47
N ILE A 440 -16.65 3.52 9.20
CA ILE A 440 -15.71 3.00 10.21
C ILE A 440 -14.56 4.01 10.32
N ASP A 441 -14.23 4.40 11.55
CA ASP A 441 -13.18 5.37 11.83
C ASP A 441 -11.87 4.69 12.24
N VAL A 442 -11.95 3.50 12.85
CA VAL A 442 -10.79 2.75 13.37
C VAL A 442 -10.75 1.31 12.85
N LEU A 443 -9.61 0.91 12.28
CA LEU A 443 -9.34 -0.49 11.93
C LEU A 443 -8.36 -1.13 12.91
N CYS A 444 -8.81 -2.14 13.64
CA CYS A 444 -7.95 -3.01 14.45
C CYS A 444 -7.48 -4.18 13.60
N ALA A 445 -6.21 -4.18 13.18
CA ALA A 445 -5.73 -5.06 12.13
C ALA A 445 -4.59 -5.99 12.58
N VAL A 446 -4.61 -7.22 12.04
CA VAL A 446 -3.61 -8.27 12.27
C VAL A 446 -3.15 -8.81 10.94
N ASP A 447 -1.84 -8.69 10.65
CA ASP A 447 -1.13 -9.25 9.50
C ASP A 447 -1.71 -9.04 8.08
N ILE A 448 -2.86 -8.37 7.94
CA ILE A 448 -3.51 -8.03 6.68
C ILE A 448 -2.91 -6.79 6.04
N LEU A 449 -2.44 -5.85 6.85
CA LEU A 449 -1.97 -4.54 6.35
C LEU A 449 -0.52 -4.57 5.85
N ASN A 450 0.02 -5.77 5.67
CA ASN A 450 1.27 -5.97 4.96
C ASN A 450 0.99 -5.95 3.43
N GLU A 451 2.05 -5.97 2.62
CA GLU A 451 2.06 -5.68 1.17
C GLU A 451 0.82 -6.12 0.38
N GLY A 452 0.23 -5.21 -0.42
CA GLY A 452 -0.86 -5.53 -1.37
C GLY A 452 -2.27 -5.07 -0.97
N VAL A 453 -2.55 -4.76 0.30
CA VAL A 453 -3.88 -4.22 0.69
C VAL A 453 -3.89 -2.69 0.60
N ASP A 454 -4.73 -2.17 -0.31
CA ASP A 454 -5.01 -0.74 -0.45
C ASP A 454 -5.87 -0.24 0.72
N VAL A 455 -5.18 0.43 1.63
CA VAL A 455 -5.74 0.93 2.88
C VAL A 455 -5.73 2.45 2.79
N PRO A 456 -6.89 3.11 3.03
CA PRO A 456 -7.00 4.56 3.01
C PRO A 456 -5.95 5.24 3.89
N ASP A 457 -5.59 6.46 3.52
CA ASP A 457 -4.73 7.33 4.31
C ASP A 457 -5.35 7.58 5.71
N VAL A 458 -4.49 7.66 6.73
CA VAL A 458 -4.89 7.83 8.13
C VAL A 458 -4.09 8.94 8.81
N ASN A 459 -4.63 9.51 9.90
CA ASN A 459 -3.97 10.53 10.71
C ASN A 459 -3.65 10.06 12.13
N ILE A 460 -4.00 8.82 12.49
CA ILE A 460 -3.58 8.18 13.74
C ILE A 460 -3.08 6.75 13.44
N ILE A 461 -1.91 6.40 13.96
CA ILE A 461 -1.36 5.04 13.91
C ILE A 461 -1.09 4.57 15.33
N VAL A 462 -1.56 3.39 15.68
CA VAL A 462 -1.32 2.77 16.99
C VAL A 462 -0.60 1.46 16.78
N PHE A 463 0.57 1.32 17.41
CA PHE A 463 1.29 0.06 17.43
C PHE A 463 1.16 -0.61 18.80
N GLN A 464 0.64 -1.83 18.81
CA GLN A 464 0.54 -2.66 20.02
C GLN A 464 1.29 -3.99 19.89
N ARG A 465 2.05 -4.19 18.81
CA ARG A 465 2.87 -5.39 18.61
C ARG A 465 4.21 -5.08 17.98
N VAL A 466 5.21 -5.90 18.28
CA VAL A 466 6.52 -5.83 17.64
C VAL A 466 6.39 -6.16 16.15
N THR A 467 6.82 -5.22 15.31
CA THR A 467 7.01 -5.47 13.87
C THR A 467 8.48 -5.86 13.69
N HIS A 468 8.74 -7.15 13.48
CA HIS A 468 10.13 -7.66 13.42
C HIS A 468 10.92 -7.14 12.21
N SER A 469 10.24 -6.75 11.14
CA SER A 469 10.86 -6.18 9.95
C SER A 469 10.81 -4.65 9.98
N ARG A 470 11.99 -4.00 9.95
CA ARG A 470 12.12 -2.54 9.82
C ARG A 470 11.38 -2.02 8.59
N ARG A 471 11.40 -2.80 7.51
CA ARG A 471 10.71 -2.47 6.26
C ARG A 471 9.20 -2.42 6.43
N ILE A 472 8.59 -3.47 7.00
CA ILE A 472 7.14 -3.51 7.26
C ILE A 472 6.74 -2.34 8.17
N PHE A 473 7.57 -2.02 9.18
CA PHE A 473 7.33 -0.85 10.03
C PHE A 473 7.30 0.46 9.24
N ILE A 474 8.30 0.71 8.38
CA ILE A 474 8.34 1.91 7.52
C ILE A 474 7.14 1.95 6.57
N GLN A 475 6.73 0.81 6.00
CA GLN A 475 5.54 0.74 5.16
C GLN A 475 4.27 1.09 5.95
N GLN A 476 4.11 0.55 7.17
CA GLN A 476 2.98 0.84 8.06
C GLN A 476 2.94 2.31 8.46
N LEU A 477 4.06 2.88 8.89
CA LEU A 477 4.20 4.30 9.22
C LEU A 477 3.91 5.18 7.99
N GLY A 478 4.43 4.80 6.82
CA GLY A 478 4.23 5.48 5.55
C GLY A 478 2.77 5.59 5.11
N ARG A 479 1.86 4.76 5.64
CA ARG A 479 0.40 4.88 5.40
C ARG A 479 -0.18 6.13 6.05
N GLY A 480 0.37 6.60 7.17
CA GLY A 480 -0.05 7.83 7.82
C GLY A 480 0.73 9.07 7.39
N LEU A 481 1.91 8.89 6.77
CA LEU A 481 2.77 9.99 6.33
C LEU A 481 2.39 10.58 4.97
N ARG A 482 1.51 9.96 4.19
CA ARG A 482 1.01 10.53 2.92
C ARG A 482 0.41 11.91 3.17
N LEU A 483 0.60 12.90 2.30
CA LEU A 483 -0.12 14.19 2.45
C LEU A 483 -1.57 14.04 1.96
N SER A 484 -2.51 14.67 2.67
CA SER A 484 -3.91 14.77 2.27
C SER A 484 -4.49 16.15 2.59
N LYS A 485 -5.44 16.59 1.77
CA LYS A 485 -6.23 17.81 2.00
C LYS A 485 -7.03 17.57 3.28
N ASP A 486 -6.87 18.42 4.29
CA ASP A 486 -7.41 18.31 5.66
C ASP A 486 -6.54 17.56 6.69
N LYS A 487 -5.33 17.10 6.34
CA LYS A 487 -4.41 16.48 7.32
C LYS A 487 -3.23 17.38 7.66
N GLU A 488 -3.16 17.79 8.92
CA GLU A 488 -2.05 18.59 9.45
C GLU A 488 -0.87 17.73 9.88
N LYS A 489 -1.15 16.67 10.65
CA LYS A 489 -0.14 15.74 11.17
C LYS A 489 -0.71 14.34 11.35
N VAL A 490 0.16 13.34 11.31
CA VAL A 490 -0.13 12.00 11.85
C VAL A 490 0.37 11.93 13.29
N ILE A 491 -0.47 11.42 14.19
CA ILE A 491 -0.06 11.07 15.55
C ILE A 491 0.20 9.56 15.59
N VAL A 492 1.40 9.18 16.04
CA VAL A 492 1.79 7.78 16.20
C VAL A 492 1.86 7.46 17.67
N LEU A 493 1.10 6.46 18.11
CA LEU A 493 1.10 5.93 19.46
C LEU A 493 1.82 4.59 19.45
N ASP A 494 3.06 4.57 19.94
CA ASP A 494 3.85 3.34 20.03
C ASP A 494 3.85 2.83 21.48
N PHE A 495 3.09 1.76 21.72
CA PHE A 495 3.04 1.04 22.99
C PHE A 495 3.92 -0.22 22.98
N VAL A 496 4.72 -0.39 21.93
CA VAL A 496 5.54 -1.58 21.74
C VAL A 496 6.84 -1.46 22.50
N SER A 497 7.17 -2.55 23.16
CA SER A 497 8.27 -2.60 24.09
C SER A 497 9.36 -3.51 23.50
N ASP A 498 10.09 -2.96 22.53
CA ASP A 498 11.18 -3.64 21.81
C ASP A 498 12.32 -2.67 21.54
N ILE A 499 13.53 -3.13 21.83
CA ILE A 499 14.73 -2.29 21.76
C ILE A 499 15.04 -1.75 20.37
N ARG A 500 14.71 -2.50 19.31
CA ARG A 500 14.90 -2.06 17.92
C ARG A 500 13.93 -0.95 17.56
N ARG A 501 12.75 -0.93 18.19
CA ARG A 501 11.78 0.16 18.03
C ARG A 501 12.26 1.44 18.69
N PHE A 502 12.86 1.32 19.88
CA PHE A 502 13.53 2.45 20.53
C PHE A 502 14.65 3.01 19.66
N ALA A 503 15.52 2.14 19.12
CA ALA A 503 16.58 2.54 18.19
C ALA A 503 16.01 3.29 16.97
N ALA A 504 15.00 2.72 16.30
CA ALA A 504 14.38 3.36 15.14
C ALA A 504 13.71 4.72 15.46
N GLY A 505 13.13 4.88 16.66
CA GLY A 505 12.56 6.14 17.11
C GLY A 505 13.62 7.21 17.42
N ILE A 506 14.75 6.80 17.98
CA ILE A 506 15.90 7.66 18.26
C ILE A 506 16.55 8.12 16.95
N ASP A 507 16.85 7.19 16.03
CA ASP A 507 17.38 7.50 14.69
C ASP A 507 16.52 8.56 14.00
N LEU A 508 15.19 8.38 14.04
CA LEU A 508 14.25 9.31 13.43
C LEU A 508 14.30 10.69 14.10
N LYS A 509 14.41 10.75 15.43
CA LYS A 509 14.51 12.00 16.18
C LYS A 509 15.80 12.75 15.84
N ASP A 510 16.93 12.06 15.89
CA ASP A 510 18.25 12.66 15.65
C ASP A 510 18.34 13.19 14.22
N SER A 511 17.88 12.35 13.28
CA SER A 511 17.71 12.73 11.88
C SER A 511 16.70 13.87 11.67
N LEU A 512 15.79 14.20 12.59
CA LEU A 512 14.94 15.38 12.43
C LEU A 512 15.51 16.63 13.12
N SER A 513 16.52 16.47 13.98
CA SER A 513 17.11 17.54 14.79
C SER A 513 18.36 18.19 14.20
N GLU A 514 19.05 17.54 13.25
CA GLU A 514 20.16 18.15 12.53
C GLU A 514 19.68 19.36 11.71
N GLU A 515 20.32 20.52 11.89
CA GLU A 515 19.97 21.76 11.21
C GLU A 515 20.01 21.58 9.68
N GLY A 516 18.94 22.03 9.01
CA GLY A 516 18.82 22.01 7.55
C GLY A 516 19.89 22.86 6.85
N PRO A 517 19.94 22.83 5.50
CA PRO A 517 21.03 23.46 4.76
C PRO A 517 21.11 24.99 5.01
N ALA A 518 22.32 25.50 5.18
CA ALA A 518 22.67 26.93 5.21
C ALA A 518 23.15 27.42 3.82
N PRO A 519 23.38 28.72 3.59
CA PRO A 519 22.49 29.88 3.70
C PRO A 519 22.21 30.53 2.33
N GLY A 520 21.03 31.14 2.13
CA GLY A 520 20.76 31.93 0.91
C GLY A 520 19.36 32.53 0.73
N ASN A 521 18.32 31.95 1.33
CA ASN A 521 17.03 32.58 1.68
C ASN A 521 16.07 31.50 2.22
N PRO A 522 16.02 31.21 3.52
CA PRO A 522 15.03 30.30 4.04
C PRO A 522 13.74 31.07 4.35
N VAL A 523 12.65 30.73 3.67
CA VAL A 523 11.34 30.80 4.31
C VAL A 523 11.46 29.89 5.55
N ARG A 524 11.49 30.50 6.74
CA ARG A 524 11.49 29.76 8.01
C ARG A 524 10.16 29.03 8.14
N ILE A 525 10.10 27.79 7.65
CA ILE A 525 9.05 26.85 8.02
C ILE A 525 9.45 26.32 9.40
N SER A 526 8.62 26.57 10.41
CA SER A 526 8.76 25.94 11.71
C SER A 526 8.64 24.43 11.51
N LEU A 527 9.72 23.67 11.73
CA LEU A 527 9.71 22.21 11.68
C LEU A 527 8.89 21.72 12.89
N GLN A 528 7.59 21.47 12.70
CA GLN A 528 6.65 21.00 13.74
C GLN A 528 6.71 19.47 13.96
N HIS A 529 7.73 18.77 13.46
CA HIS A 529 7.90 17.34 13.68
C HIS A 529 8.43 17.10 15.11
N LYS A 530 7.74 16.30 15.91
CA LYS A 530 8.15 16.01 17.30
C LYS A 530 8.16 14.51 17.53
N VAL A 531 9.29 13.97 17.96
CA VAL A 531 9.36 12.64 18.58
C VAL A 531 9.42 12.87 20.09
N THR A 532 8.40 12.39 20.81
CA THR A 532 8.27 12.52 22.27
C THR A 532 8.25 11.16 22.95
N PHE A 533 9.07 11.02 23.99
CA PHE A 533 9.02 9.89 24.89
C PHE A 533 8.07 10.24 26.05
N ARG A 534 7.03 9.41 26.23
CA ARG A 534 5.99 9.60 27.24
C ARG A 534 5.93 8.41 28.20
N LYS A 535 5.55 8.72 29.43
CA LYS A 535 4.93 7.81 30.39
C LYS A 535 3.42 8.06 30.39
N ALA A 536 2.63 7.13 30.90
CA ALA A 536 1.17 7.18 30.96
C ALA A 536 0.64 8.43 31.69
N GLY A 537 1.52 9.15 32.41
CA GLY A 537 1.25 10.43 33.08
C GLY A 537 2.11 11.65 32.69
N GLY A 538 2.98 11.62 31.67
CA GLY A 538 3.80 12.80 31.30
C GLY A 538 5.01 12.53 30.38
N GLU A 539 5.84 13.56 30.11
CA GLU A 539 7.13 13.39 29.39
C GLU A 539 8.17 12.66 30.28
N ASP A 540 9.02 11.80 29.68
CA ASP A 540 10.03 11.03 30.42
C ASP A 540 11.46 11.19 29.85
N PRO A 541 12.12 12.34 30.10
CA PRO A 541 13.46 12.62 29.58
C PRO A 541 14.56 11.71 30.16
N LYS A 542 14.35 11.08 31.33
CA LYS A 542 15.35 10.20 31.96
C LYS A 542 15.50 8.87 31.22
N THR A 543 14.39 8.32 30.74
CA THR A 543 14.37 7.12 29.91
C THR A 543 15.06 7.35 28.56
N GLU A 544 14.88 8.53 27.98
CA GLU A 544 15.53 8.91 26.73
C GLU A 544 17.06 8.92 26.88
N THR A 545 17.60 9.63 27.88
CA THR A 545 19.06 9.72 28.09
C THR A 545 19.69 8.35 28.32
N PHE A 546 19.03 7.48 29.10
CA PHE A 546 19.53 6.14 29.39
C PHE A 546 19.50 5.21 28.17
N LEU A 547 18.40 5.21 27.41
CA LEU A 547 18.29 4.38 26.20
C LEU A 547 19.26 4.83 25.09
N ARG A 548 19.49 6.14 24.95
CA ARG A 548 20.50 6.70 24.05
C ARG A 548 21.89 6.20 24.40
N GLN A 549 22.28 6.35 25.65
CA GLN A 549 23.58 5.90 26.12
C GLN A 549 23.78 4.39 25.90
N TRP A 550 22.75 3.60 26.19
CA TRP A 550 22.80 2.15 25.98
C TRP A 550 22.83 1.74 24.49
N LEU A 551 22.15 2.46 23.60
CA LEU A 551 22.18 2.19 22.16
C LEU A 551 23.49 2.62 21.51
N GLU A 552 24.10 3.72 21.97
CA GLU A 552 25.46 4.12 21.58
C GLU A 552 26.47 3.03 21.97
N ASP A 553 26.32 2.45 23.16
CA ASP A 553 27.17 1.34 23.63
C ASP A 553 26.96 0.04 22.82
N VAL A 554 25.77 -0.18 22.26
CA VAL A 554 25.46 -1.32 21.37
C VAL A 554 25.96 -1.10 19.94
N ALA A 555 25.84 0.12 19.42
CA ALA A 555 26.37 0.48 18.09
C ALA A 555 27.91 0.44 18.05
N ALA A 556 28.57 0.77 19.16
CA ALA A 556 30.03 0.60 19.32
C ALA A 556 30.48 -0.88 19.25
N VAL A 557 29.58 -1.83 19.55
CA VAL A 557 29.83 -3.27 19.44
C VAL A 557 29.56 -3.79 18.02
N GLU A 558 28.57 -3.24 17.30
CA GLU A 558 28.28 -3.61 15.89
C GLU A 558 29.40 -3.21 14.91
N GLY A 559 30.15 -2.13 15.21
CA GLY A 559 31.32 -1.73 14.42
C GLY A 559 32.55 -2.66 14.53
N ALA A 560 32.52 -3.66 15.42
CA ALA A 560 33.65 -4.54 15.73
C ALA A 560 33.61 -5.92 15.06
N GLY A 561 32.57 -6.24 14.27
CA GLY A 561 32.56 -7.42 13.40
C GLY A 561 32.41 -8.80 14.07
N GLU A 562 31.84 -8.90 15.27
CA GLU A 562 31.50 -10.19 15.89
C GLU A 562 30.00 -10.52 15.77
N ASP A 563 29.72 -11.78 15.42
CA ASP A 563 28.41 -12.44 15.28
C ASP A 563 27.38 -11.97 16.34
N THR A 564 26.45 -11.09 15.94
CA THR A 564 25.49 -10.43 16.83
C THR A 564 24.34 -11.37 17.22
N SER A 565 24.64 -12.35 18.07
CA SER A 565 23.63 -13.13 18.81
C SER A 565 23.58 -12.76 20.30
N VAL A 566 24.46 -11.86 20.75
CA VAL A 566 24.66 -11.54 22.16
C VAL A 566 24.97 -10.05 22.35
N LEU A 567 24.12 -9.34 23.13
CA LEU A 567 24.35 -7.96 23.54
C LEU A 567 25.15 -7.92 24.86
N LYS A 568 26.20 -7.08 24.93
CA LYS A 568 27.00 -6.82 26.15
C LYS A 568 26.64 -5.47 26.77
N PHE A 569 26.65 -5.39 28.10
CA PHE A 569 26.39 -4.16 28.86
C PHE A 569 27.62 -3.25 28.95
N PRO A 570 27.45 -1.91 29.00
CA PRO A 570 28.54 -0.97 29.25
C PRO A 570 29.08 -1.01 30.70
N PRO A 571 30.35 -0.62 30.93
CA PRO A 571 30.92 -0.45 32.27
C PRO A 571 30.40 0.81 32.98
N GLU A 572 30.52 0.84 34.31
CA GLU A 572 29.94 1.87 35.17
C GLU A 572 30.35 3.31 34.79
N LEU A 573 29.36 4.20 34.73
CA LEU A 573 29.60 5.64 34.85
C LEU A 573 30.08 5.96 36.27
N GLN A 574 31.28 6.53 36.38
CA GLN A 574 31.78 7.04 37.65
C GLN A 574 30.90 8.19 38.14
N GLY A 575 30.17 7.99 39.25
CA GLY A 575 29.42 9.08 39.90
C GLY A 575 28.31 8.74 40.88
N GLY A 576 27.92 7.47 41.07
CA GLY A 576 26.90 7.10 42.05
C GLY A 576 27.47 6.94 43.47
N ARG A 577 27.27 7.92 44.36
CA ARG A 577 27.47 7.73 45.80
C ARG A 577 26.42 6.74 46.35
N LYS A 578 26.89 5.84 47.22
CA LYS A 578 26.16 4.75 47.89
C LYS A 578 24.95 5.21 48.68
#